data_AF-A1BBK4-F1
#
_entry.id   AF-A1BBK4-F1
#
_cell.length_a   1.000
_cell.length_b   1.000
_cell.length_c   1.000
_cell.angle_alpha   90.00
_cell.angle_beta   90.00
_cell.angle_gamma   90.00
#
_symmetry.space_group_name_H-M   'P 1'
#
loop_
_entity.id
_entity.type
_entity.pdbx_description
1 polymer ?
#
loop_
_entity_poly.entity_id
_entity_poly.type
_entity_poly.pdbx_seq_one_letter_code
_entity_poly.pdbx_strand_id
1 'polypeptide(L)' 'MLPIAGENAHSRYLSEDACKAAAEPKELMIIEGADHVDLYDHMDAIPFDSLQSFFEEHLA' A
#
# COMPACT_ATOMS: atom_id res chain seq x y z
N MET A 1 4.44 -9.18 3.27
CA MET A 1 4.36 -8.28 2.09
C MET A 1 3.30 -7.23 2.38
N LEU A 2 3.55 -5.95 2.06
CA LEU A 2 2.60 -4.86 2.27
C LEU A 2 2.38 -4.06 0.97
N PRO A 3 1.44 -4.45 0.09
CA PRO A 3 1.02 -3.58 -1.00
C PRO A 3 0.16 -2.43 -0.47
N ILE A 4 0.35 -1.25 -1.05
CA ILE A 4 -0.42 -0.04 -0.74
C ILE A 4 -1.07 0.44 -2.04
N ALA A 5 -2.35 0.78 -2.00
CA ALA A 5 -3.07 1.32 -3.15
C ALA A 5 -4.12 2.34 -2.73
N GLY A 6 -4.38 3.34 -3.57
CA GLY A 6 -5.50 4.25 -3.39
C GLY A 6 -6.85 3.55 -3.61
N GLU A 7 -7.87 3.94 -2.84
CA GLU A 7 -9.24 3.42 -2.96
C GLU A 7 -9.81 3.63 -4.37
N ASN A 8 -9.58 4.81 -4.95
CA ASN A 8 -10.08 5.22 -6.26
C ASN A 8 -9.08 4.98 -7.39
N ALA A 9 -7.93 4.35 -7.10
CA ALA A 9 -6.92 4.07 -8.11
C ALA A 9 -7.44 3.06 -9.14
N HIS A 10 -7.44 3.44 -10.42
CA HIS A 10 -7.75 2.53 -11.53
C HIS A 10 -6.86 1.27 -11.54
N SER A 11 -5.67 1.35 -10.94
CA SER A 11 -4.69 0.28 -10.82
C SER A 11 -4.85 -0.57 -9.56
N ARG A 12 -5.81 -0.28 -8.65
CA ARG A 12 -5.94 -0.95 -7.34
C ARG A 12 -6.02 -2.46 -7.46
N TYR A 13 -6.72 -2.96 -8.48
CA TYR A 13 -6.90 -4.40 -8.71
C TYR A 13 -5.56 -5.15 -8.87
N LEU A 14 -4.49 -4.50 -9.35
CA LEU A 14 -3.17 -5.12 -9.46
C LEU A 14 -2.61 -5.46 -8.07
N SER A 15 -2.75 -4.55 -7.11
CA SER A 15 -2.33 -4.78 -5.72
C SER A 15 -3.21 -5.82 -5.03
N GLU A 16 -4.52 -5.81 -5.29
CA GLU A 16 -5.43 -6.85 -4.79
C GLU A 16 -5.05 -8.24 -5.28
N ASP A 17 -4.79 -8.40 -6.58
CA ASP A 17 -4.44 -9.69 -7.17
C ASP A 17 -3.06 -10.16 -6.74
N ALA A 18 -2.08 -9.25 -6.64
CA ALA A 18 -0.77 -9.55 -6.07
C ALA A 18 -0.87 -10.01 -4.61
N CYS A 19 -1.68 -9.32 -3.80
CA CYS A 19 -1.90 -9.72 -2.40
C CYS A 19 -2.61 -11.08 -2.33
N LYS A 20 -3.68 -11.32 -3.12
CA LYS A 20 -4.35 -12.64 -3.16
C LYS A 20 -3.36 -13.76 -3.48
N ALA A 21 -2.44 -13.56 -4.43
CA ALA A 21 -1.46 -14.55 -4.87
C ALA A 21 -0.28 -14.76 -3.89
N ALA A 22 0.04 -13.78 -3.04
CA ALA A 22 1.16 -13.89 -2.10
C ALA A 22 0.89 -14.92 -0.98
N ALA A 23 1.96 -15.46 -0.38
CA ALA A 23 1.84 -16.25 0.85
C ALA A 23 1.78 -15.33 2.09
N GLU A 24 1.28 -15.85 3.20
CA GLU A 24 1.34 -15.16 4.49
C GLU A 24 2.79 -15.09 5.03
N PRO A 25 3.16 -14.02 5.77
CA PRO A 25 2.32 -12.88 6.17
C PRO A 25 2.16 -11.81 5.07
N LYS A 26 0.93 -11.37 4.86
CA LYS A 26 0.59 -10.29 3.90
C LYS A 26 -0.57 -9.43 4.38
N GLU A 27 -0.53 -8.16 3.98
CA GLU A 27 -1.57 -7.18 4.28
C GLU A 27 -1.71 -6.24 3.09
N LEU A 28 -2.94 -5.88 2.70
CA LEU A 28 -3.21 -4.87 1.69
C LEU A 28 -3.74 -3.61 2.37
N MET A 29 -3.00 -2.50 2.27
CA MET A 29 -3.41 -1.21 2.81
C MET A 29 -4.08 -0.37 1.72
N ILE A 30 -5.31 0.07 1.98
CA ILE A 30 -6.09 0.94 1.09
C ILE A 30 -6.14 2.35 1.65
N ILE A 31 -5.70 3.33 0.86
CA ILE A 31 -5.75 4.75 1.22
C ILE A 31 -7.09 5.33 0.73
N GLU A 32 -7.97 5.66 1.68
CA GLU A 32 -9.30 6.21 1.41
C GLU A 32 -9.20 7.49 0.56
N GLY A 33 -10.07 7.62 -0.44
CA GLY A 33 -10.12 8.79 -1.32
C GLY A 33 -9.01 8.88 -2.38
N ALA A 34 -7.84 8.27 -2.18
CA ALA A 34 -6.69 8.43 -3.07
C ALA A 34 -6.86 7.70 -4.42
N ASP A 35 -6.36 8.32 -5.49
CA ASP A 35 -6.20 7.72 -6.82
C ASP A 35 -4.79 7.12 -7.03
N HIS A 36 -4.40 6.84 -8.28
CA HIS A 36 -3.09 6.25 -8.58
C HIS A 36 -1.92 7.23 -8.38
N VAL A 37 -2.10 8.49 -8.78
CA VAL A 37 -1.02 9.47 -8.78
C VAL A 37 -0.92 10.21 -7.45
N ASP A 38 -1.99 10.24 -6.65
CA ASP A 38 -1.94 10.79 -5.28
C ASP A 38 -0.79 10.19 -4.45
N LEU A 39 -0.49 8.90 -4.63
CA LEU A 39 0.61 8.24 -3.90
C LEU A 39 2.01 8.51 -4.47
N TYR A 40 2.15 9.42 -5.45
CA TYR A 40 3.45 9.79 -6.02
C TYR A 40 4.03 11.00 -5.31
N ASP A 41 3.21 12.00 -5.01
CA ASP A 41 3.65 13.31 -4.53
C ASP A 41 2.74 13.99 -3.51
N HIS A 42 1.52 13.50 -3.25
CA HIS A 42 0.68 14.03 -2.17
C HIS A 42 1.14 13.47 -0.82
N MET A 43 2.02 14.21 -0.15
CA MET A 43 2.64 13.79 1.12
C MET A 43 1.61 13.43 2.21
N ASP A 44 0.44 14.07 2.20
CA ASP A 44 -0.63 13.78 3.16
C ASP A 44 -1.37 12.46 2.87
N ALA A 45 -1.24 11.90 1.66
CA ALA A 45 -1.84 10.62 1.26
C ALA A 45 -0.87 9.43 1.40
N ILE A 46 0.45 9.67 1.32
CA ILE A 46 1.46 8.62 1.40
C ILE A 46 1.65 8.18 2.86
N PRO A 47 1.43 6.91 3.23
CA PRO A 47 1.49 6.44 4.62
C PRO A 47 2.94 6.16 5.05
N PHE A 48 3.79 7.19 5.10
CA PHE A 48 5.22 7.05 5.43
C PHE A 48 5.46 6.39 6.80
N ASP A 49 4.67 6.75 7.82
CA ASP A 49 4.81 6.16 9.16
C ASP A 49 4.56 4.66 9.18
N SER A 50 3.58 4.18 8.38
CA SER A 50 3.28 2.75 8.25
C SER A 50 4.40 2.01 7.50
N LEU A 51 4.95 2.62 6.44
CA LEU A 51 6.11 2.08 5.72
C LEU A 51 7.33 1.98 6.63
N GLN A 52 7.62 3.03 7.40
CA GLN A 52 8.71 3.03 8.36
C GLN A 52 8.54 1.91 9.38
N SER A 53 7.37 1.82 10.03
CA SER A 53 7.07 0.79 11.03
C SER A 53 7.22 -0.63 10.46
N PHE A 54 6.72 -0.87 9.25
CA PHE A 54 6.85 -2.15 8.55
C PHE A 54 8.31 -2.55 8.32
N PHE A 55 9.15 -1.61 7.87
CA PHE A 55 10.56 -1.90 7.64
C PHE A 55 11.37 -2.05 8.92
N GLU A 56 11.07 -1.28 9.97
CA GLU A 56 11.69 -1.45 11.29
C GLU A 56 11.39 -2.84 11.88
N GLU A 57 10.18 -3.37 11.67
CA GLU A 57 9.80 -4.71 12.14
C GLU A 57 10.48 -5.84 11.35
N HIS A 58 10.67 -5.68 10.04
CA HIS A 58 11.01 -6.80 9.15
C HIS A 58 12.41 -6.78 8.53
N LEU A 59 13.19 -5.69 8.69
CA LEU A 59 14.55 -5.56 8.13
C LEU A 59 15.67 -5.42 9.18
N ALA A 60 15.36 -5.65 10.47
CA ALA A 60 16.33 -5.62 11.57
C ALA A 60 17.33 -6.80 11.55
#